data_AF-A0A9D6T896-F1
#
_entry.id   AF-A0A9D6T896-F1
#
_cell.length_a   1.000
_cell.length_b   1.000
_cell.length_c   1.000
_cell.angle_alpha   90.00
_cell.angle_beta   90.00
_cell.angle_gamma   90.00
#
_symmetry.space_group_name_H-M   'P 1'
#
loop_
_entity.id
_entity.type
_entity.pdbx_description
1 polymer ?
#
loop_
_entity_poly.entity_id
_entity_poly.type
_entity_poly.pdbx_seq_one_letter_code
_entity_poly.pdbx_strand_id
1 'polypeptide(L)'
;MTLALPSDQLAGSAVSSFAARLRQNLRFDGLWWRKLAALACGYGPEWVKRCLPAPTAAMIFLLVRPNRRGAIANMARIVGTARRTEAALAALRMYAEFARCMTETMEYYGPSPPPIQVDLPERDNVADALREGHGAVIVTGHFGNWDIAAKTLREHGRPINVVMAREVNATTNHYVRAARERAGVRVIYSDTSGLPDPVVPVRPILARRGCRTARITPPMPDRPRTQTHDSMRPGLCAPSLIP
;
A
#
# COMPACT_ATOMS: atom_id res chain seq x y z
N MET A 1 28.29 -51.13 -8.86
CA MET A 1 29.10 -49.93 -8.57
C MET A 1 28.15 -48.88 -7.98
N THR A 2 27.95 -48.94 -6.67
CA THR A 2 26.99 -48.08 -5.94
C THR A 2 27.80 -46.94 -5.33
N LEU A 3 27.75 -45.76 -5.96
CA LEU A 3 28.35 -44.55 -5.42
C LEU A 3 27.40 -43.96 -4.38
N ALA A 4 27.67 -44.25 -3.11
CA ALA A 4 27.09 -43.52 -2.00
C ALA A 4 27.62 -42.08 -2.01
N LEU A 5 26.73 -41.10 -2.13
CA LEU A 5 27.07 -39.69 -1.92
C LEU A 5 27.40 -39.48 -0.43
N PRO A 6 28.46 -38.72 -0.08
CA PRO A 6 28.78 -38.46 1.32
C PRO A 6 27.73 -37.52 1.95
N SER A 7 27.20 -37.94 3.09
CA SER A 7 26.19 -37.25 3.91
C SER A 7 26.52 -35.81 4.30
N ASP A 8 27.80 -35.43 4.25
CA ASP A 8 28.30 -34.16 4.78
C ASP A 8 28.05 -32.97 3.83
N GLN A 9 27.93 -33.19 2.52
CA GLN A 9 27.63 -32.11 1.56
C GLN A 9 26.16 -31.67 1.58
N LEU A 10 25.24 -32.57 1.95
CA LEU A 10 23.82 -32.23 2.13
C LEU A 10 23.59 -31.40 3.40
N ALA A 11 24.33 -31.68 4.48
CA ALA A 11 24.25 -30.92 5.72
C ALA A 11 24.81 -29.50 5.57
N GLY A 12 25.97 -29.33 4.90
CA GLY A 12 26.60 -28.01 4.71
C GLY A 12 25.79 -27.06 3.80
N SER A 13 25.15 -27.59 2.76
CA SER A 13 24.26 -26.81 1.87
C SER A 13 22.94 -26.44 2.55
N ALA A 14 22.39 -27.32 3.40
CA ALA A 14 21.20 -27.03 4.20
C ALA A 14 21.45 -25.95 5.27
N VAL A 15 22.60 -25.99 5.95
CA VAL A 15 22.99 -25.00 6.97
C VAL A 15 23.32 -23.64 6.34
N SER A 16 23.99 -23.59 5.19
CA SER A 16 24.25 -22.33 4.49
C SER A 16 22.97 -21.71 3.92
N SER A 17 22.05 -22.54 3.41
CA SER A 17 20.70 -22.16 3.01
C SER A 17 19.88 -21.64 4.20
N PHE A 18 19.98 -22.27 5.37
CA PHE A 18 19.32 -21.82 6.59
C PHE A 18 19.85 -20.46 7.08
N ALA A 19 21.17 -20.29 7.15
CA ALA A 19 21.78 -19.02 7.54
C ALA A 19 21.48 -17.88 6.55
N ALA A 20 21.44 -18.17 5.24
CA ALA A 20 21.04 -17.22 4.21
C ALA A 20 19.56 -16.84 4.33
N ARG A 21 18.66 -17.81 4.55
CA ARG A 21 17.23 -17.58 4.81
C ARG A 21 17.01 -16.78 6.09
N LEU A 22 17.77 -17.06 7.15
CA LEU A 22 17.72 -16.34 8.42
C LEU A 22 18.14 -14.88 8.23
N ARG A 23 19.26 -14.62 7.55
CA ARG A 23 19.70 -13.26 7.20
C ARG A 23 18.66 -12.51 6.35
N GLN A 24 18.06 -13.17 5.36
CA GLN A 24 17.03 -12.57 4.51
C GLN A 24 15.76 -12.22 5.30
N ASN A 25 15.38 -13.05 6.28
CA ASN A 25 14.21 -12.81 7.14
C ASN A 25 14.43 -11.72 8.20
N LEU A 26 15.68 -11.47 8.60
CA LEU A 26 16.04 -10.46 9.60
C LEU A 26 16.36 -9.07 9.02
N ARG A 27 16.35 -8.91 7.68
CA ARG A 27 16.40 -7.58 7.05
C ARG A 27 15.25 -6.71 7.57
N PHE A 28 15.41 -5.38 7.55
CA PHE A 28 14.38 -4.44 8.03
C PHE A 28 13.01 -4.60 7.32
N ASP A 29 13.02 -5.03 6.06
CA ASP A 29 11.85 -5.36 5.24
C ASP A 29 11.42 -6.85 5.32
N GLY A 30 12.07 -7.60 6.21
CA GLY A 30 11.96 -9.03 6.34
C GLY A 30 10.66 -9.52 6.97
N LEU A 31 10.27 -10.74 6.60
CA LEU A 31 9.06 -11.39 7.07
C LEU A 31 9.03 -11.58 8.60
N TRP A 32 10.19 -11.69 9.24
CA TRP A 32 10.26 -11.82 10.70
C TRP A 32 9.56 -10.64 11.38
N TRP A 33 9.96 -9.41 11.04
CA TRP A 33 9.43 -8.19 11.66
C TRP A 33 7.94 -8.02 11.36
N ARG A 34 7.52 -8.42 10.15
CA ARG A 34 6.11 -8.42 9.77
C ARG A 34 5.29 -9.38 10.64
N LYS A 35 5.80 -10.59 10.88
CA LYS A 35 5.12 -11.59 11.72
C LYS A 35 5.09 -11.20 13.18
N LEU A 36 6.19 -10.66 13.73
CA LEU A 36 6.19 -10.15 15.10
C LEU A 36 5.15 -9.04 15.25
N ALA A 37 5.15 -8.06 14.35
CA ALA A 37 4.20 -6.96 14.40
C ALA A 37 2.75 -7.49 14.32
N ALA A 38 2.47 -8.44 13.42
CA ALA A 38 1.16 -9.07 13.31
C ALA A 38 0.76 -9.84 14.59
N LEU A 39 1.70 -10.57 15.21
CA LEU A 39 1.47 -11.26 16.47
C LEU A 39 1.16 -10.27 17.60
N ALA A 40 1.96 -9.20 17.71
CA ALA A 40 1.78 -8.17 18.71
C ALA A 40 0.45 -7.41 18.55
N CYS A 41 0.02 -7.13 17.31
CA CYS A 41 -1.25 -6.47 17.05
C CYS A 41 -2.45 -7.42 17.20
N GLY A 42 -2.28 -8.72 16.91
CA GLY A 42 -3.37 -9.71 17.01
C GLY A 42 -3.61 -10.27 18.41
N TYR A 43 -2.57 -10.36 19.24
CA TYR A 43 -2.63 -10.98 20.58
C TYR A 43 -2.14 -10.08 21.72
N GLY A 44 -1.53 -8.94 21.39
CA GLY A 44 -0.99 -8.03 22.39
C GLY A 44 -2.09 -7.33 23.20
N PRO A 45 -1.79 -6.93 24.45
CA PRO A 45 -2.70 -6.12 25.26
C PRO A 45 -3.12 -4.82 24.55
N GLU A 46 -4.33 -4.34 24.82
CA GLU A 46 -4.88 -3.09 24.27
C GLU A 46 -3.95 -1.89 24.41
N TRP A 47 -3.28 -1.76 25.56
CA TRP A 47 -2.35 -0.66 25.79
C TRP A 47 -1.13 -0.71 24.88
N VAL A 48 -0.66 -1.91 24.47
CA VAL A 48 0.44 -2.02 23.50
C VAL A 48 -0.04 -1.51 22.15
N LYS A 49 -1.20 -1.97 21.69
CA LYS A 49 -1.79 -1.60 20.39
C LYS A 49 -2.08 -0.11 20.31
N ARG A 50 -2.53 0.52 21.40
CA ARG A 50 -2.89 1.94 21.45
C ARG A 50 -1.69 2.87 21.66
N CYS A 51 -0.74 2.50 22.52
CA CYS A 51 0.34 3.39 22.92
C CYS A 51 1.60 3.26 22.07
N LEU A 52 1.89 2.09 21.51
CA LEU A 52 3.15 1.83 20.79
C LEU A 52 3.25 2.42 19.36
N PRO A 53 2.15 2.65 18.60
CA PRO A 53 2.26 3.17 17.23
C PRO A 53 2.98 4.52 17.14
N ALA A 54 2.61 5.50 17.97
CA ALA A 54 3.18 6.85 17.89
C ALA A 54 4.68 6.91 18.27
N PRO A 55 5.15 6.27 19.36
CA PRO A 55 6.59 6.15 19.64
C PRO A 55 7.36 5.42 18.54
N THR A 56 6.80 4.32 18.00
CA THR A 56 7.43 3.58 16.91
C THR A 56 7.57 4.45 15.66
N ALA A 57 6.50 5.19 15.32
CA ALA A 57 6.49 6.15 14.24
C ALA A 57 7.54 7.26 14.44
N ALA A 58 7.66 7.81 15.64
CA ALA A 58 8.66 8.83 15.97
C ALA A 58 10.09 8.28 15.82
N MET A 59 10.34 7.07 16.29
CA MET A 59 11.63 6.40 16.12
C MET A 59 11.96 6.21 14.62
N ILE A 60 11.03 5.69 13.82
CA ILE A 60 11.22 5.53 12.36
C ILE A 60 11.45 6.89 11.70
N PHE A 61 10.69 7.91 12.08
CA PHE A 61 10.83 9.27 11.57
C PHE A 61 12.24 9.82 11.84
N LEU A 62 12.82 9.57 13.01
CA LEU A 62 14.18 10.00 13.36
C LEU A 62 15.27 9.22 12.60
N LEU A 63 15.09 7.91 12.44
CA LEU A 63 16.09 7.02 11.85
C LEU A 63 16.12 7.03 10.31
N VAL A 64 14.96 7.11 9.65
CA VAL A 64 14.86 6.99 8.17
C VAL A 64 14.86 8.37 7.50
N ARG A 65 16.05 8.98 7.43
CA ARG A 65 16.25 10.37 7.00
C ARG A 65 15.72 10.70 5.58
N PRO A 66 15.89 9.86 4.53
CA PRO A 66 15.39 10.20 3.20
C PRO A 66 13.86 10.30 3.15
N ASN A 67 13.15 9.32 3.72
CA ASN A 67 11.69 9.30 3.74
C ASN A 67 11.13 10.48 4.56
N ARG A 68 11.76 10.80 5.70
CA ARG A 68 11.42 11.98 6.50
C ARG A 68 11.47 13.25 5.67
N ARG A 69 12.54 13.46 4.89
CA ARG A 69 12.69 14.69 4.07
C ARG A 69 11.56 14.83 3.06
N GLY A 70 11.22 13.76 2.36
CA GLY A 70 10.08 13.74 1.43
C GLY A 70 8.75 14.03 2.11
N ALA A 71 8.51 13.41 3.27
CA ALA A 71 7.30 13.64 4.05
C ALA A 71 7.16 15.10 4.51
N ILE A 72 8.23 15.71 5.02
CA ILE A 72 8.23 17.13 5.41
C ILE A 72 7.94 18.03 4.21
N ALA A 73 8.55 17.77 3.06
CA ALA A 73 8.31 18.55 1.85
C ALA A 73 6.86 18.43 1.37
N ASN A 74 6.27 17.23 1.43
CA ASN A 74 4.87 17.02 1.07
C ASN A 74 3.93 17.73 2.05
N MET A 75 4.18 17.59 3.35
CA MET A 75 3.35 18.23 4.37
C MET A 75 3.46 19.76 4.35
N ALA A 76 4.62 20.34 4.01
CA ALA A 76 4.74 21.78 3.80
C ALA A 76 3.78 22.29 2.73
N ARG A 77 3.63 21.54 1.62
CA ARG A 77 2.69 21.88 0.54
C ARG A 77 1.22 21.68 0.95
N ILE A 78 0.92 20.56 1.62
CA ILE A 78 -0.46 20.22 2.04
C ILE A 78 -0.98 21.20 3.10
N VAL A 79 -0.15 21.51 4.10
CA VAL A 79 -0.50 22.45 5.18
C VAL A 79 -0.36 23.90 4.73
N GLY A 80 0.35 24.16 3.63
CA GLY A 80 0.57 25.52 3.13
C GLY A 80 1.53 26.35 3.99
N THR A 81 2.52 25.71 4.63
CA THR A 81 3.47 26.39 5.52
C THR A 81 4.89 26.38 4.97
N ALA A 82 5.55 27.53 5.02
CA ALA A 82 7.00 27.64 4.79
C ALA A 82 7.82 27.27 6.05
N ARG A 83 7.17 27.17 7.21
CA ARG A 83 7.84 26.98 8.50
C ARG A 83 8.23 25.51 8.65
N ARG A 84 9.54 25.24 8.63
CA ARG A 84 10.08 23.86 8.67
C ARG A 84 9.63 23.06 9.89
N THR A 85 9.48 23.70 11.05
CA THR A 85 9.04 23.06 12.28
C THR A 85 7.59 22.60 12.20
N GLU A 86 6.69 23.40 11.63
CA GLU A 86 5.29 23.00 11.42
C GLU A 86 5.17 21.86 10.44
N ALA A 87 5.87 21.94 9.30
CA ALA A 87 5.89 20.86 8.32
C ALA A 87 6.46 19.55 8.93
N ALA A 88 7.48 19.65 9.79
CA ALA A 88 8.04 18.52 10.51
C ALA A 88 7.07 17.90 11.51
N LEU A 89 6.37 18.72 12.30
CA LEU A 89 5.35 18.23 13.24
C LEU A 89 4.17 17.59 12.50
N ALA A 90 3.73 18.18 11.38
CA ALA A 90 2.68 17.61 10.54
C ALA A 90 3.11 16.27 9.93
N ALA A 91 4.36 16.16 9.44
CA ALA A 91 4.90 14.90 8.93
C ALA A 91 5.04 13.83 10.03
N LEU A 92 5.44 14.21 11.24
CA LEU A 92 5.50 13.29 12.38
C LEU A 92 4.09 12.77 12.75
N ARG A 93 3.07 13.63 12.76
CA ARG A 93 1.68 13.23 12.98
C ARG A 93 1.21 12.26 11.89
N MET A 94 1.51 12.54 10.62
CA MET A 94 1.21 11.61 9.52
C MET A 94 1.85 10.23 9.74
N TYR A 95 3.12 10.17 10.18
CA TYR A 95 3.78 8.91 10.51
C TYR A 95 3.08 8.17 11.65
N ALA A 96 2.63 8.88 12.68
CA ALA A 96 1.89 8.30 13.79
C ALA A 96 0.54 7.72 13.34
N GLU A 97 -0.21 8.43 12.49
CA GLU A 97 -1.47 7.90 11.93
C GLU A 97 -1.24 6.71 11.01
N PHE A 98 -0.16 6.73 10.22
CA PHE A 98 0.21 5.59 9.40
C PHE A 98 0.53 4.35 10.25
N ALA A 99 1.28 4.53 11.35
CA ALA A 99 1.56 3.43 12.27
C ALA A 99 0.28 2.88 12.92
N ARG A 100 -0.68 3.75 13.29
CA ARG A 100 -1.99 3.31 13.79
C ARG A 100 -2.75 2.51 12.73
N CYS A 101 -2.82 3.00 11.50
CA CYS A 101 -3.45 2.29 10.38
C CYS A 101 -2.85 0.88 10.19
N MET A 102 -1.52 0.78 10.27
CA MET A 102 -0.83 -0.51 10.17
C MET A 102 -1.18 -1.45 11.34
N THR A 103 -1.22 -0.93 12.57
CA THR A 103 -1.64 -1.71 13.75
C THR A 103 -3.07 -2.19 13.64
N GLU A 104 -4.00 -1.29 13.31
CA GLU A 104 -5.43 -1.61 13.13
C GLU A 104 -5.62 -2.62 12.01
N THR A 105 -4.91 -2.46 10.89
CA THR A 105 -4.95 -3.45 9.79
C THR A 105 -4.46 -4.81 10.28
N MET A 106 -3.32 -4.89 10.96
CA MET A 106 -2.79 -6.17 11.44
C MET A 106 -3.71 -6.85 12.46
N GLU A 107 -4.30 -6.07 13.36
CA GLU A 107 -5.30 -6.53 14.33
C GLU A 107 -6.56 -7.03 13.63
N TYR A 108 -7.06 -6.29 12.64
CA TYR A 108 -8.30 -6.62 11.92
C TYR A 108 -8.16 -7.84 10.97
N TYR A 109 -6.94 -8.17 10.56
CA TYR A 109 -6.60 -9.42 9.87
C TYR A 109 -6.17 -10.53 10.84
N GLY A 110 -6.20 -10.26 12.15
CA GLY A 110 -5.89 -11.20 13.22
C GLY A 110 -7.01 -12.20 13.51
N PRO A 111 -6.84 -13.03 14.56
CA PRO A 111 -7.76 -14.11 14.91
C PRO A 111 -9.08 -13.64 15.54
N SER A 112 -9.10 -12.47 16.17
CA SER A 112 -10.27 -11.86 16.80
C SER A 112 -10.29 -10.37 16.48
N PRO A 113 -10.71 -10.00 15.26
CA PRO A 113 -10.81 -8.60 14.88
C PRO A 113 -11.87 -7.90 15.75
N PRO A 114 -11.63 -6.68 16.23
CA PRO A 114 -12.65 -5.90 16.92
C PRO A 114 -13.82 -5.61 15.96
N PRO A 115 -15.05 -5.45 16.49
CA PRO A 115 -16.18 -5.02 15.67
C PRO A 115 -15.90 -3.63 15.10
N ILE A 116 -16.31 -3.43 13.85
CA ILE A 116 -16.27 -2.12 13.20
C ILE A 116 -17.69 -1.65 12.96
N GLN A 117 -17.94 -0.37 13.22
CA GLN A 117 -19.14 0.29 12.78
C GLN A 117 -18.87 0.91 11.41
N VAL A 118 -19.77 0.67 10.47
CA VAL A 118 -19.72 1.25 9.12
C VAL A 118 -20.89 2.18 8.98
N ASP A 119 -20.61 3.46 8.86
CA ASP A 119 -21.63 4.45 8.53
C ASP A 119 -21.91 4.36 7.03
N LEU A 120 -23.15 4.01 6.69
CA LEU A 120 -23.58 3.90 5.30
C LEU A 120 -23.83 5.31 4.75
N PRO A 121 -23.34 5.61 3.53
CA PRO A 121 -23.69 6.86 2.88
C PRO A 121 -25.20 6.91 2.59
N GLU A 122 -25.78 8.11 2.57
CA GLU A 122 -27.18 8.33 2.20
C GLU A 122 -27.52 7.69 0.83
N ARG A 123 -26.55 7.74 -0.10
CA ARG A 123 -26.63 7.04 -1.38
C ARG A 123 -25.49 6.06 -1.56
N ASP A 124 -25.85 4.81 -1.83
CA ASP A 124 -24.89 3.74 -2.12
C ASP A 124 -24.66 3.56 -3.62
N ASN A 125 -23.85 4.46 -4.18
CA ASN A 125 -23.47 4.43 -5.59
C ASN A 125 -22.80 3.11 -6.00
N VAL A 126 -22.14 2.43 -5.06
CA VAL A 126 -21.54 1.13 -5.32
C VAL A 126 -22.65 0.11 -5.48
N ALA A 127 -23.60 -0.01 -4.54
CA ALA A 127 -24.72 -0.94 -4.69
C ALA A 127 -25.54 -0.69 -5.98
N ASP A 128 -25.81 0.57 -6.31
CA ASP A 128 -26.53 0.96 -7.53
C ASP A 128 -25.85 0.45 -8.79
N ALA A 129 -24.57 0.78 -8.98
CA ALA A 129 -23.80 0.35 -10.16
C ALA A 129 -23.70 -1.17 -10.30
N LEU A 130 -23.78 -1.90 -9.18
CA LEU A 130 -23.71 -3.35 -9.15
C LEU A 130 -25.05 -4.01 -9.46
N ARG A 131 -26.15 -3.42 -8.99
CA ARG A 131 -27.52 -3.82 -9.35
C ARG A 131 -27.77 -3.65 -10.85
N GLU A 132 -27.21 -2.61 -11.45
CA GLU A 132 -27.30 -2.32 -12.89
C GLU A 132 -26.33 -3.17 -13.74
N GLY A 133 -25.47 -3.97 -13.11
CA GLY A 133 -24.56 -4.87 -13.80
C GLY A 133 -23.33 -4.19 -14.43
N HIS A 134 -23.09 -2.91 -14.16
CA HIS A 134 -21.97 -2.14 -14.71
C HIS A 134 -20.62 -2.43 -14.02
N GLY A 135 -20.66 -2.90 -12.77
CA GLY A 135 -19.44 -2.96 -11.94
C GLY A 135 -19.08 -1.58 -11.38
N ALA A 136 -18.05 -1.52 -10.54
CA ALA A 136 -17.59 -0.27 -9.95
C ALA A 136 -16.05 -0.22 -9.87
N VAL A 137 -15.50 0.97 -10.10
CA VAL A 137 -14.08 1.28 -9.85
C VAL A 137 -14.00 2.25 -8.69
N ILE A 138 -13.41 1.81 -7.59
CA ILE A 138 -13.21 2.64 -6.40
C ILE A 138 -11.80 3.22 -6.47
N VAL A 139 -11.71 4.54 -6.59
CA VAL A 139 -10.43 5.26 -6.56
C VAL A 139 -10.23 5.81 -5.15
N THR A 140 -9.11 5.47 -4.54
CA THR A 140 -8.76 5.94 -3.20
C THR A 140 -7.29 6.36 -3.14
N GLY A 141 -6.98 7.25 -2.21
CA GLY A 141 -5.60 7.60 -1.86
C GLY A 141 -5.06 6.73 -0.72
N HIS A 142 -3.81 6.95 -0.34
CA HIS A 142 -3.24 6.36 0.87
C HIS A 142 -3.74 7.08 2.13
N PHE A 143 -5.06 7.08 2.32
CA PHE A 143 -5.74 7.74 3.43
C PHE A 143 -6.58 6.72 4.20
N GLY A 144 -6.45 6.75 5.52
CA GLY A 144 -7.12 5.81 6.42
C GLY A 144 -6.79 4.33 6.13
N ASN A 145 -7.66 3.45 6.62
CA ASN A 145 -7.51 2.01 6.46
C ASN A 145 -8.25 1.47 5.24
N TRP A 146 -7.67 1.70 4.06
CA TRP A 146 -8.21 1.14 2.81
C TRP A 146 -8.25 -0.39 2.79
N ASP A 147 -7.34 -1.08 3.51
CA ASP A 147 -7.28 -2.54 3.56
C ASP A 147 -8.42 -3.12 4.41
N ILE A 148 -8.72 -2.48 5.55
CA ILE A 148 -9.92 -2.77 6.35
C ILE A 148 -11.16 -2.53 5.48
N ALA A 149 -11.27 -1.37 4.82
CA ALA A 149 -12.41 -1.07 3.95
C ALA A 149 -12.61 -2.14 2.85
N ALA A 150 -11.53 -2.66 2.25
CA ALA A 150 -11.62 -3.73 1.26
C ALA A 150 -12.16 -5.04 1.86
N LYS A 151 -11.69 -5.44 3.04
CA LYS A 151 -12.22 -6.60 3.77
C LYS A 151 -13.69 -6.40 4.17
N THR A 152 -14.05 -5.22 4.66
CA THR A 152 -15.42 -4.87 5.04
C THR A 152 -16.39 -4.91 3.86
N LEU A 153 -15.99 -4.40 2.69
CA LEU A 153 -16.79 -4.52 1.46
C LEU A 153 -17.04 -5.99 1.12
N ARG A 154 -16.02 -6.84 1.27
CA ARG A 154 -16.14 -8.28 1.02
C ARG A 154 -17.12 -8.96 1.98
N GLU A 155 -17.09 -8.60 3.26
CA GLU A 155 -18.02 -9.09 4.30
C GLU A 155 -19.46 -8.67 4.02
N HIS A 156 -19.68 -7.49 3.42
CA HIS A 156 -20.99 -7.01 2.96
C HIS A 156 -21.42 -7.58 1.61
N GLY A 157 -20.87 -8.72 1.19
CA GLY A 157 -21.26 -9.41 -0.04
C GLY A 157 -20.84 -8.70 -1.32
N ARG A 158 -19.84 -7.80 -1.28
CA ARG A 158 -19.32 -7.10 -2.46
C ARG A 158 -17.96 -7.67 -2.85
N PRO A 159 -17.88 -8.58 -3.85
CA PRO A 159 -16.61 -9.05 -4.37
C PRO A 159 -15.71 -7.89 -4.80
N ILE A 160 -14.48 -7.86 -4.29
CA ILE A 160 -13.52 -6.78 -4.55
C ILE A 160 -12.15 -7.35 -4.92
N ASN A 161 -11.50 -6.69 -5.88
CA ASN A 161 -10.10 -6.86 -6.19
C ASN A 161 -9.36 -5.56 -5.88
N VAL A 162 -8.13 -5.67 -5.36
CA VAL A 162 -7.25 -4.54 -5.10
C VAL A 162 -6.05 -4.58 -6.05
N VAL A 163 -5.72 -3.44 -6.64
CA VAL A 163 -4.54 -3.30 -7.51
C VAL A 163 -3.40 -2.67 -6.72
N MET A 164 -2.25 -3.36 -6.66
CA MET A 164 -1.08 -2.89 -5.91
C MET A 164 0.25 -3.28 -6.53
N ALA A 165 1.30 -2.54 -6.18
CA ALA A 165 2.67 -2.94 -6.47
C ALA A 165 3.10 -4.15 -5.60
N ARG A 166 4.08 -4.90 -6.07
CA ARG A 166 4.69 -5.98 -5.28
C ARG A 166 5.56 -5.39 -4.18
N GLU A 167 5.47 -5.99 -2.99
CA GLU A 167 6.44 -5.71 -1.92
C GLU A 167 7.84 -6.16 -2.37
N VAL A 168 8.87 -5.39 -2.03
CA VAL A 168 10.27 -5.67 -2.42
C VAL A 168 10.71 -7.05 -1.94
N ASN A 169 10.30 -7.42 -0.72
CA ASN A 169 10.58 -8.72 -0.15
C ASN A 169 9.49 -9.73 -0.55
N ALA A 170 9.87 -10.76 -1.31
CA ALA A 170 8.95 -11.76 -1.83
C ALA A 170 8.22 -12.57 -0.73
N THR A 171 8.88 -12.85 0.40
CA THR A 171 8.25 -13.62 1.49
C THR A 171 7.24 -12.77 2.25
N THR A 172 7.56 -11.49 2.48
CA THR A 172 6.60 -10.50 3.00
C THR A 172 5.43 -10.30 2.03
N ASN A 173 5.70 -10.17 0.72
CA ASN A 173 4.68 -10.05 -0.32
C ASN A 173 3.68 -11.22 -0.27
N HIS A 174 4.20 -12.45 -0.22
CA HIS A 174 3.38 -13.66 -0.14
C HIS A 174 2.53 -13.69 1.14
N TYR A 175 3.13 -13.37 2.29
CA TYR A 175 2.44 -13.37 3.58
C TYR A 175 1.25 -12.41 3.60
N VAL A 176 1.44 -11.17 3.14
CA VAL A 176 0.39 -10.15 3.11
C VAL A 176 -0.70 -10.52 2.10
N ARG A 177 -0.30 -11.00 0.91
CA ARG A 177 -1.24 -11.49 -0.10
C ARG A 177 -2.13 -12.60 0.46
N ALA A 178 -1.53 -13.59 1.11
CA ALA A 178 -2.27 -14.72 1.68
C ALA A 178 -3.26 -14.28 2.76
N ALA A 179 -2.94 -13.25 3.55
CA ALA A 179 -3.88 -12.66 4.51
C ALA A 179 -5.10 -12.04 3.81
N ARG A 180 -4.88 -11.25 2.75
CA ARG A 180 -5.96 -10.64 1.94
C ARG A 180 -6.81 -11.67 1.22
N GLU A 181 -6.18 -12.67 0.59
CA GLU A 181 -6.89 -13.71 -0.15
C GLU A 181 -7.73 -14.62 0.76
N ARG A 182 -7.23 -14.93 1.98
CA ARG A 182 -8.05 -15.61 3.01
C ARG A 182 -9.27 -14.80 3.42
N ALA A 183 -9.17 -13.48 3.44
CA ALA A 183 -10.30 -12.58 3.66
C ALA A 183 -11.20 -12.39 2.41
N GLY A 184 -10.94 -13.13 1.32
CA GLY A 184 -11.72 -13.03 0.09
C GLY A 184 -11.44 -11.78 -0.74
N VAL A 185 -10.38 -11.03 -0.42
CA VAL A 185 -9.91 -9.85 -1.17
C VAL A 185 -8.83 -10.30 -2.15
N ARG A 186 -9.12 -10.24 -3.45
CA ARG A 186 -8.17 -10.69 -4.47
C ARG A 186 -7.16 -9.59 -4.78
N VAL A 187 -5.88 -9.94 -4.81
CA VAL A 187 -4.80 -9.01 -5.14
C VAL A 187 -4.41 -9.15 -6.62
N ILE A 188 -4.44 -8.04 -7.35
CA ILE A 188 -3.93 -7.91 -8.70
C ILE A 188 -2.66 -7.08 -8.62
N TYR A 189 -1.55 -7.61 -9.14
CA TYR A 189 -0.30 -6.87 -9.16
C TYR A 189 -0.22 -5.98 -10.40
N SER A 190 0.17 -4.72 -10.19
CA SER A 190 0.72 -3.88 -11.25
C SER A 190 2.21 -4.20 -11.31
N ASP A 191 2.64 -4.79 -12.41
CA ASP A 191 4.01 -5.25 -12.70
C ASP A 191 5.02 -4.11 -12.91
N THR A 192 4.62 -2.87 -12.65
CA THR A 192 5.52 -1.70 -12.63
C THR A 192 5.18 -0.78 -11.45
N SER A 193 6.12 -0.66 -10.51
CA SER A 193 6.16 0.39 -9.49
C SER A 193 6.84 1.69 -9.99
N GLY A 194 7.10 1.79 -11.30
CA GLY A 194 7.44 3.02 -12.01
C GLY A 194 6.86 2.95 -13.42
N LEU A 195 5.98 3.90 -13.78
CA LEU A 195 5.32 3.95 -15.10
C LEU A 195 6.36 3.95 -16.24
N PRO A 196 6.13 3.15 -17.31
CA PRO A 196 5.34 3.65 -18.44
C PRO A 196 4.35 2.62 -19.00
N ASP A 197 3.06 2.86 -18.77
CA ASP A 197 1.91 2.68 -19.68
C ASP A 197 0.63 2.33 -18.90
N PRO A 198 -0.43 3.15 -18.98
CA PRO A 198 -1.58 3.08 -18.07
C PRO A 198 -2.68 2.13 -18.56
N VAL A 199 -2.35 0.90 -18.97
CA VAL A 199 -3.37 -0.12 -19.28
C VAL A 199 -2.93 -1.48 -18.76
N VAL A 200 -2.89 -1.64 -17.43
CA VAL A 200 -3.12 -2.94 -16.78
C VAL A 200 -4.45 -3.48 -17.35
N PRO A 201 -4.60 -4.79 -17.66
CA PRO A 201 -5.78 -5.35 -18.31
C PRO A 201 -7.00 -5.33 -17.38
N VAL A 202 -7.57 -4.16 -17.17
CA VAL A 202 -8.85 -3.95 -16.46
C VAL A 202 -10.01 -4.40 -17.35
N ARG A 203 -9.85 -4.30 -18.69
CA ARG A 203 -10.88 -4.67 -19.68
C ARG A 203 -11.33 -6.14 -19.58
N PRO A 204 -10.44 -7.16 -19.55
CA PRO A 204 -10.85 -8.56 -19.39
C PRO A 204 -11.47 -8.87 -18.03
N ILE A 205 -11.18 -8.06 -17.00
CA ILE A 205 -11.64 -8.25 -15.62
C ILE A 205 -13.03 -7.63 -15.43
N LEU A 206 -13.29 -6.45 -15.99
CA LEU A 206 -14.62 -5.84 -16.02
C LEU A 206 -15.59 -6.61 -16.92
N ALA A 207 -15.09 -7.27 -17.99
CA ALA A 207 -15.92 -8.07 -18.90
C ALA A 207 -16.42 -9.39 -18.28
N ARG A 208 -15.78 -9.89 -17.20
CA ARG A 208 -16.25 -11.06 -16.45
C ARG A 208 -17.19 -10.58 -15.35
N ARG A 209 -18.50 -10.77 -15.59
CA ARG A 209 -19.58 -10.47 -14.64
C ARG A 209 -19.16 -10.84 -13.21
N GLY A 210 -18.95 -9.83 -12.35
CA GLY A 210 -18.65 -9.99 -10.93
C GLY A 210 -17.31 -9.45 -10.41
N CYS A 211 -16.38 -9.02 -11.27
CA CYS A 211 -15.05 -8.53 -10.85
C CYS A 211 -14.96 -6.99 -10.77
N ARG A 212 -14.71 -6.45 -9.57
CA ARG A 212 -14.63 -5.00 -9.26
C ARG A 212 -13.21 -4.63 -8.82
N THR A 213 -12.64 -3.51 -9.28
CA THR A 213 -11.23 -3.15 -8.99
C THR A 213 -11.14 -1.85 -8.21
N ALA A 214 -10.39 -1.83 -7.10
CA ALA A 214 -9.93 -0.61 -6.46
C ALA A 214 -8.50 -0.27 -6.91
N ARG A 215 -8.27 0.96 -7.36
CA ARG A 215 -6.95 1.46 -7.78
C ARG A 215 -6.40 2.41 -6.73
N ILE A 216 -5.14 2.17 -6.34
CA ILE A 216 -4.36 3.07 -5.49
C ILE A 216 -3.38 3.82 -6.41
N THR A 217 -3.41 5.16 -6.40
CA THR A 217 -2.45 6.00 -7.13
C THR A 217 -1.46 6.61 -6.13
N PRO A 218 -0.13 6.51 -6.33
CA PRO A 218 0.83 7.20 -5.48
C PRO A 218 0.88 8.71 -5.80
N PRO A 219 1.07 9.59 -4.79
CA PRO A 219 1.40 10.99 -5.06
C PRO A 219 2.83 11.08 -5.63
N MET A 220 2.97 11.65 -6.82
CA MET A 220 4.27 11.93 -7.45
C MET A 220 4.94 13.14 -6.79
N PRO A 221 6.26 13.10 -6.50
CA PRO A 221 7.02 14.33 -6.29
C PRO A 221 7.22 15.04 -7.63
N ASP A 222 6.95 16.35 -7.68
CA ASP A 222 7.24 17.20 -8.84
C ASP A 222 8.71 17.03 -9.25
N ARG A 223 8.94 16.57 -10.49
CA ARG A 223 10.24 16.74 -11.13
C ARG A 223 10.35 18.21 -11.56
N PRO A 224 11.51 18.86 -11.36
CA PRO A 224 11.73 20.17 -11.95
C PRO A 224 11.61 20.05 -13.47
N ARG A 225 10.73 20.86 -14.08
CA ARG A 225 10.66 21.01 -15.53
C ARG A 225 12.01 21.54 -16.00
N THR A 226 12.80 20.71 -16.65
CA THR A 226 13.86 21.19 -17.55
C THR A 226 13.17 21.94 -18.68
N GLN A 227 13.25 23.28 -18.64
CA GLN A 227 12.92 24.11 -19.78
C GLN A 227 13.97 23.83 -20.86
N THR A 228 13.65 22.97 -21.82
CA THR A 228 14.29 23.02 -23.12
C THR A 228 13.70 24.21 -23.86
N HIS A 229 14.50 25.26 -23.99
CA HIS A 229 14.29 26.32 -24.96
C HIS A 229 14.19 25.67 -26.35
N ASP A 230 12.99 25.66 -26.92
CA ASP A 230 12.80 25.45 -28.34
C ASP A 230 12.34 26.76 -28.95
N SER A 231 13.26 27.38 -29.68
CA SER A 231 13.02 28.55 -30.50
C SER A 231 12.12 28.18 -31.67
N MET A 232 10.87 28.65 -31.67
CA MET A 232 10.05 28.71 -32.88
C MET A 232 9.54 30.14 -33.10
N ARG A 233 9.80 30.64 -34.31
CA ARG A 233 9.46 31.96 -34.83
C ARG A 233 7.94 32.17 -34.90
N PRO A 234 7.46 33.43 -34.83
CA PRO A 234 6.04 33.76 -34.83
C PRO A 234 5.45 33.78 -36.25
N GLY A 235 4.38 33.03 -36.45
CA GLY A 235 3.54 33.05 -37.66
C GLY A 235 2.10 33.42 -37.30
N LEU A 236 1.79 34.70 -37.48
CA LEU A 236 0.50 35.33 -37.78
C LEU A 236 -0.78 34.47 -37.71
N CYS A 237 -1.72 34.89 -36.83
CA CYS A 237 -3.15 34.81 -37.11
C CYS A 237 -3.86 35.99 -36.42
N ALA A 238 -4.40 36.90 -37.23
CA ALA A 238 -5.27 38.01 -36.80
C ALA A 238 -6.70 37.51 -36.53
N PRO A 239 -7.51 38.22 -35.71
CA PRO A 239 -8.89 37.85 -35.44
C PRO A 239 -9.84 38.55 -36.43
N SER A 240 -10.84 37.82 -36.94
CA SER A 240 -12.00 38.44 -37.59
C SER A 240 -13.30 37.79 -37.13
N LEU A 241 -14.14 38.66 -36.61
CA LEU A 241 -15.54 38.51 -36.18
C LEU A 241 -16.45 37.88 -37.25
N ILE A 242 -17.36 37.03 -36.78
CA ILE A 242 -18.81 36.83 -37.07
C ILE A 242 -19.36 37.48 -38.37
N PRO A 243 -20.32 36.85 -39.11
CA PRO A 243 -21.10 35.65 -38.81
C PRO A 243 -20.81 34.42 -39.69
#